data_AF-A0A086KSJ1-F1
#
_entry.id   AF-A0A086KSJ1-F1
#
_cell.length_a   1.000
_cell.length_b   1.000
_cell.length_c   1.000
_cell.angle_alpha   90.00
_cell.angle_beta   90.00
_cell.angle_gamma   90.00
#
_symmetry.space_group_name_H-M   'P 1'
#
loop_
_entity.id
_entity.type
_entity.pdbx_description
1 polymer ?
#
loop_
_entity_poly.entity_id
_entity_poly.type
_entity_poly.pdbx_seq_one_letter_code
_entity_poly.pdbx_strand_id
1 'polypeptide(L)'
;NSSFLRAPAGSGEAEDSLWELSEQVASRRRQQFQSLLSVLKVSDRSASESASSVVSASASSPSSSSSPPSSQLPSPAPESACPCPAPPSSYSTFLSLLESSDTNSLGCFSSHEAFLLPYEEAMTREYNGKFYDTSGHFLWVGDRTRQLDHAHIQFCQGIRNPIGVKVGPTAKPEEIVEICRTLNPDNIPGKVVLITRLGAARASRLLPPVIKATQAAGVRAVWLCDPMHGNTQVTPEGKKRRCFTDMLKEVLVTFDTHLQCQSHLGGVHLELTGEHVFECIEGSESHGGAGEETFEAFCDPRLNYTQALEMAFEFAQHIQSKSSQTEDLDRSARVGRDAN
;
A
#
# COMPACT_ATOMS: atom_id res chain seq x y z
N ASN A 1 4.63 -6.47 -0.38
CA ASN A 1 3.62 -6.83 0.63
C ASN A 1 3.21 -5.59 1.38
N SER A 2 2.02 -5.08 1.10
CA SER A 2 1.36 -4.06 1.92
C SER A 2 0.55 -4.75 3.02
N SER A 3 0.60 -4.24 4.24
CA SER A 3 -0.18 -4.73 5.38
C SER A 3 -1.16 -3.65 5.83
N PHE A 4 -2.38 -4.03 6.20
CA PHE A 4 -3.42 -3.13 6.71
C PHE A 4 -3.81 -3.50 8.15
N LEU A 5 -4.15 -2.50 8.96
CA LEU A 5 -4.68 -2.66 10.32
C LEU A 5 -6.21 -2.40 10.32
N ARG A 6 -6.96 -3.17 11.12
CA ARG A 6 -8.43 -3.09 11.26
C ARG A 6 -8.81 -2.62 12.67
N ALA A 7 -9.91 -1.87 12.82
CA ALA A 7 -10.57 -1.67 14.13
C ALA A 7 -11.53 -2.85 14.45
N PRO A 8 -11.66 -3.29 15.72
CA PRO A 8 -12.37 -4.52 16.07
C PRO A 8 -13.86 -4.42 15.74
N ALA A 9 -14.44 -5.50 15.19
CA ALA A 9 -15.89 -5.66 15.11
C ALA A 9 -16.32 -6.86 15.96
N GLY A 10 -17.49 -6.72 16.59
CA GLY A 10 -18.03 -7.66 17.57
C GLY A 10 -18.20 -9.09 17.07
N SER A 11 -18.01 -10.01 18.01
CA SER A 11 -18.06 -11.46 17.92
C SER A 11 -19.27 -12.01 17.14
N GLY A 12 -19.00 -12.75 16.07
CA GLY A 12 -19.94 -13.66 15.42
C GLY A 12 -19.21 -14.93 14.99
N GLU A 13 -19.71 -16.08 15.44
CA GLU A 13 -19.09 -17.44 15.41
C GLU A 13 -18.81 -18.05 14.02
N ALA A 14 -18.67 -17.24 12.96
CA ALA A 14 -18.41 -17.71 11.59
C ALA A 14 -16.96 -17.49 11.10
N GLU A 15 -16.17 -16.66 11.79
CA GLU A 15 -14.81 -16.26 11.34
C GLU A 15 -13.72 -17.31 11.64
N ASP A 16 -13.93 -18.21 12.60
CA ASP A 16 -12.89 -19.16 13.05
C ASP A 16 -12.51 -20.21 11.98
N SER A 17 -13.40 -20.56 11.05
CA SER A 17 -13.11 -21.58 10.02
C SER A 17 -12.18 -21.10 8.90
N LEU A 18 -12.18 -19.80 8.61
CA LEU A 18 -11.36 -19.21 7.54
C LEU A 18 -9.89 -19.06 7.99
N TRP A 19 -9.70 -18.89 9.30
CA TRP A 19 -8.40 -18.85 9.97
C TRP A 19 -7.70 -20.21 9.97
N GLU A 20 -8.40 -21.27 10.37
CA GLU A 20 -7.86 -22.64 10.36
C GLU A 20 -7.47 -23.10 8.95
N LEU A 21 -8.21 -22.66 7.92
CA LEU A 21 -7.88 -22.93 6.52
C LEU A 21 -6.64 -22.16 6.05
N SER A 22 -6.43 -20.92 6.50
CA SER A 22 -5.27 -20.10 6.12
C SER A 22 -3.95 -20.63 6.72
N GLU A 23 -3.95 -21.03 7.99
CA GLU A 23 -2.77 -21.55 8.67
C GLU A 23 -2.29 -22.90 8.10
N GLN A 24 -3.21 -23.80 7.76
CA GLN A 24 -2.87 -25.09 7.15
C GLN A 24 -2.28 -24.95 5.74
N VAL A 25 -2.67 -23.89 5.03
CA VAL A 25 -2.22 -23.59 3.68
C VAL A 25 -0.82 -22.99 3.66
N ALA A 26 -0.44 -22.18 4.65
CA ALA A 26 0.86 -21.52 4.71
C ALA A 26 2.06 -22.48 4.79
N SER A 27 1.94 -23.57 5.58
CA SER A 27 3.03 -24.54 5.78
C SER A 27 3.22 -25.47 4.57
N ARG A 28 2.14 -26.03 4.02
CA ARG A 28 2.18 -26.90 2.83
C ARG A 28 2.57 -26.13 1.55
N ARG A 29 2.13 -24.88 1.39
CA ARG A 29 2.45 -24.08 0.20
C ARG A 29 3.89 -23.58 0.18
N ARG A 30 4.52 -23.31 1.34
CA ARG A 30 5.97 -23.02 1.39
C ARG A 30 6.78 -24.20 0.82
N GLN A 31 6.37 -25.43 1.10
CA GLN A 31 7.00 -26.63 0.55
C GLN A 31 6.69 -26.85 -0.95
N GLN A 32 5.44 -26.64 -1.39
CA GLN A 32 5.08 -26.79 -2.81
C GLN A 32 5.71 -25.72 -3.71
N PHE A 33 5.80 -24.47 -3.24
CA PHE A 33 6.49 -23.39 -3.96
C PHE A 33 8.00 -23.64 -4.04
N GLN A 34 8.62 -24.14 -2.96
CA GLN A 34 10.02 -24.58 -3.00
C GLN A 34 10.25 -25.77 -3.95
N SER A 35 9.27 -26.68 -4.06
CA SER A 35 9.30 -27.80 -5.01
C SER A 35 9.15 -27.35 -6.47
N LEU A 36 8.27 -26.38 -6.75
CA LEU A 36 8.14 -25.79 -8.09
C LEU A 36 9.42 -25.04 -8.50
N LEU A 37 10.03 -24.29 -7.57
CA LEU A 37 11.30 -23.60 -7.81
C LEU A 37 12.48 -24.57 -8.01
N SER A 38 12.46 -25.75 -7.41
CA SER A 38 13.50 -26.76 -7.60
C SER A 38 13.37 -27.49 -8.95
N VAL A 39 12.14 -27.73 -9.41
CA VAL A 39 11.87 -28.28 -10.76
C VAL A 39 12.33 -27.31 -11.85
N LEU A 40 12.06 -26.02 -11.69
CA LEU A 40 12.48 -24.98 -12.64
C LEU A 40 14.02 -24.82 -12.70
N LYS A 41 14.73 -25.07 -11.59
CA LYS A 41 16.21 -25.07 -11.56
C LYS A 41 16.86 -26.28 -12.26
N VAL A 42 16.12 -27.38 -12.46
CA VAL A 42 16.63 -28.57 -13.15
C VAL A 42 16.49 -28.43 -14.67
N SER A 43 15.53 -27.63 -15.15
CA SER A 43 15.29 -27.40 -16.59
C SER A 43 16.37 -26.53 -17.25
N ASP A 44 17.06 -25.69 -16.48
CA ASP A 44 18.06 -24.73 -16.96
C ASP A 44 19.44 -25.33 -17.25
N ARG A 45 19.63 -26.65 -17.04
CA ARG A 45 20.91 -27.34 -17.27
C ARG A 45 21.04 -28.05 -18.63
N SER A 46 20.02 -28.01 -19.49
CA SER A 46 20.02 -28.82 -20.73
C SER A 46 19.68 -28.08 -22.03
N ALA A 47 19.82 -26.75 -22.09
CA ALA A 47 19.56 -26.02 -23.34
C ALA A 47 20.67 -25.00 -23.65
N SER A 48 21.82 -25.50 -24.07
CA SER A 48 22.79 -24.72 -24.84
C SER A 48 22.86 -25.29 -26.25
N GLU A 49 22.25 -24.65 -27.24
CA GLU A 49 22.72 -24.63 -28.63
C GLU A 49 21.92 -23.63 -29.50
N SER A 50 22.64 -22.61 -29.99
CA SER A 50 22.49 -21.79 -31.21
C SER A 50 21.10 -21.35 -31.74
N ALA A 51 20.89 -20.03 -31.87
CA ALA A 51 20.86 -19.30 -33.16
C ALA A 51 20.51 -17.81 -32.97
N SER A 52 21.25 -16.92 -33.64
CA SER A 52 21.06 -15.47 -33.68
C SER A 52 19.95 -15.05 -34.66
N SER A 53 19.13 -14.05 -34.29
CA SER A 53 18.96 -12.80 -35.06
C SER A 53 17.87 -11.88 -34.51
N VAL A 54 18.26 -10.61 -34.31
CA VAL A 54 17.48 -9.36 -34.34
C VAL A 54 16.28 -9.21 -33.40
N VAL A 55 16.47 -8.49 -32.29
CA VAL A 55 15.40 -7.80 -31.54
C VAL A 55 15.85 -6.38 -31.20
N SER A 56 15.18 -5.40 -31.79
CA SER A 56 15.12 -4.02 -31.32
C SER A 56 13.82 -3.86 -30.52
N ALA A 57 13.91 -4.01 -29.20
CA ALA A 57 12.85 -3.60 -28.27
C ALA A 57 13.49 -3.40 -26.89
N SER A 58 13.34 -2.19 -26.36
CA SER A 58 13.87 -1.73 -25.07
C SER A 58 13.33 -2.57 -23.91
N ALA A 59 14.27 -3.17 -23.16
CA ALA A 59 14.15 -4.02 -21.97
C ALA A 59 13.12 -3.50 -20.93
N SER A 60 12.15 -4.24 -20.37
CA SER A 60 12.02 -5.66 -20.01
C SER A 60 13.12 -6.17 -19.08
N SER A 61 12.85 -6.13 -17.77
CA SER A 61 13.68 -6.63 -16.69
C SER A 61 14.12 -8.08 -16.94
N PRO A 62 15.42 -8.43 -16.82
CA PRO A 62 15.86 -9.81 -16.90
C PRO A 62 15.93 -10.44 -15.50
N SER A 63 15.25 -11.55 -15.33
CA SER A 63 15.54 -12.54 -14.29
C SER A 63 16.57 -13.54 -14.84
N SER A 64 17.85 -13.42 -14.48
CA SER A 64 18.79 -14.55 -14.41
C SER A 64 20.16 -14.15 -13.83
N SER A 65 20.49 -14.80 -12.71
CA SER A 65 21.83 -15.17 -12.24
C SER A 65 23.02 -14.20 -12.34
N SER A 66 23.43 -13.65 -11.19
CA SER A 66 24.86 -13.55 -10.84
C SER A 66 25.01 -13.47 -9.31
N SER A 67 25.75 -14.41 -8.72
CA SER A 67 26.18 -14.35 -7.32
C SER A 67 27.19 -13.22 -7.12
N PRO A 68 27.19 -12.50 -5.98
CA PRO A 68 28.26 -11.53 -5.68
C PRO A 68 29.57 -12.26 -5.29
N PRO A 69 30.75 -11.66 -5.52
CA PRO A 69 32.02 -12.24 -5.11
C PRO A 69 32.19 -12.16 -3.59
N SER A 70 32.77 -13.21 -3.00
CA SER A 70 33.06 -13.30 -1.57
C SER A 70 34.11 -12.26 -1.15
N SER A 71 33.70 -11.25 -0.37
CA SER A 71 34.60 -10.41 0.40
C SER A 71 34.56 -10.83 1.88
N GLN A 72 35.74 -11.06 2.46
CA GLN A 72 35.92 -11.40 3.87
C GLN A 72 35.31 -10.33 4.78
N LEU A 73 34.55 -10.77 5.79
CA LEU A 73 34.03 -9.92 6.88
C LEU A 73 35.20 -9.36 7.71
N PRO A 74 35.29 -8.04 7.94
CA PRO A 74 36.19 -7.50 8.95
C PRO A 74 35.67 -7.79 10.37
N SER A 75 36.59 -8.01 11.30
CA SER A 75 36.33 -8.27 12.72
C SER A 75 35.63 -7.07 13.41
N PRO A 76 34.80 -7.31 14.45
CA PRO A 76 34.07 -6.24 15.12
C PRO A 76 35.02 -5.31 15.88
N ALA A 77 34.86 -4.00 15.68
CA ALA A 77 35.50 -2.96 16.48
C ALA A 77 34.87 -2.88 17.88
N PRO A 78 35.60 -2.45 18.92
CA PRO A 78 35.08 -2.38 20.29
C PRO A 78 34.03 -1.27 20.42
N GLU A 79 32.93 -1.59 21.11
CA GLU A 79 31.84 -0.67 21.44
C GLU A 79 32.36 0.55 22.24
N SER A 80 32.44 1.70 21.58
CA SER A 80 32.46 2.99 22.28
C SER A 80 31.03 3.48 22.44
N ALA A 81 30.54 3.52 23.68
CA ALA A 81 29.24 4.06 24.03
C ALA A 81 29.16 5.56 23.68
N CYS A 82 28.58 5.89 22.53
CA CYS A 82 28.04 7.22 22.27
C CYS A 82 26.64 7.32 22.90
N PRO A 83 26.34 8.36 23.71
CA PRO A 83 25.01 8.53 24.26
C PRO A 83 24.04 8.96 23.15
N CYS A 84 23.11 8.06 22.78
CA CYS A 84 21.98 8.42 21.92
C CYS A 84 21.16 9.54 22.60
N PRO A 85 20.77 10.61 21.88
CA PRO A 85 19.85 11.59 22.42
C PRO A 85 18.52 10.94 22.78
N ALA A 86 17.93 11.35 23.90
CA ALA A 86 16.64 10.84 24.35
C ALA A 86 15.54 11.13 23.30
N PRO A 87 14.62 10.18 23.06
CA PRO A 87 13.56 10.37 22.07
C PRO A 87 12.66 11.56 22.45
N PRO A 88 12.13 12.31 21.46
CA PRO A 88 11.23 13.43 21.72
C PRO A 88 9.96 12.97 22.46
N SER A 89 9.32 13.86 23.21
CA SER A 89 8.15 13.57 24.06
C SER A 89 6.96 12.94 23.32
N SER A 90 6.90 13.11 22.00
CA SER A 90 5.92 12.50 21.09
C SER A 90 6.01 10.96 21.02
N TYR A 91 7.17 10.35 21.34
CA TYR A 91 7.35 8.90 21.33
C TYR A 91 6.57 8.19 22.44
N SER A 92 6.37 8.86 23.59
CA SER A 92 5.63 8.32 24.74
C SER A 92 4.14 8.15 24.43
N THR A 93 3.55 9.06 23.64
CA THR A 93 2.14 8.98 23.23
C THR A 93 1.89 7.79 22.31
N PHE A 94 2.85 7.45 21.45
CA PHE A 94 2.75 6.32 20.53
C PHE A 94 2.90 4.96 21.21
N LEU A 95 3.86 4.84 22.16
CA LEU A 95 3.94 3.63 22.99
C LEU A 95 2.66 3.45 23.79
N SER A 96 2.07 4.52 24.33
CA SER A 96 0.76 4.44 25.00
C SER A 96 -0.39 4.01 24.07
N LEU A 97 -0.31 4.28 22.76
CA LEU A 97 -1.27 3.83 21.74
C LEU A 97 -1.06 2.37 21.32
N LEU A 98 0.18 1.87 21.37
CA LEU A 98 0.51 0.46 21.15
C LEU A 98 0.27 -0.40 22.41
N GLU A 99 0.44 0.19 23.59
CA GLU A 99 0.25 -0.44 24.90
C GLU A 99 -1.21 -0.39 25.38
N SER A 100 -2.06 0.44 24.75
CA SER A 100 -3.50 0.39 25.02
C SER A 100 -4.05 -0.98 24.60
N SER A 101 -4.50 -1.72 25.61
CA SER A 101 -4.93 -3.12 25.57
C SER A 101 -5.98 -3.41 24.50
N ASP A 102 -5.55 -3.72 23.28
CA ASP A 102 -6.31 -4.47 22.25
C ASP A 102 -5.44 -4.94 21.06
N THR A 103 -4.11 -4.82 21.14
CA THR A 103 -3.20 -5.17 20.03
C THR A 103 -3.16 -6.68 19.71
N ASN A 104 -3.55 -7.55 20.64
CA ASN A 104 -3.78 -8.98 20.37
C ASN A 104 -4.99 -9.24 19.44
N SER A 105 -5.87 -8.26 19.22
CA SER A 105 -7.01 -8.35 18.29
C SER A 105 -6.73 -7.80 16.88
N LEU A 106 -5.58 -7.16 16.68
CA LEU A 106 -5.18 -6.58 15.39
C LEU A 106 -4.56 -7.67 14.50
N GLY A 107 -5.42 -8.40 13.78
CA GLY A 107 -4.96 -9.33 12.76
C GLY A 107 -4.14 -8.61 11.67
N CYS A 108 -3.03 -9.22 11.26
CA CYS A 108 -2.27 -8.79 10.08
C CYS A 108 -2.82 -9.47 8.83
N PHE A 109 -3.20 -8.68 7.83
CA PHE A 109 -3.74 -9.18 6.56
C PHE A 109 -2.73 -9.03 5.43
N SER A 110 -2.63 -10.04 4.58
CA SER A 110 -1.80 -10.02 3.37
C SER A 110 -2.53 -9.40 2.19
N SER A 111 -1.78 -8.68 1.35
CA SER A 111 -2.28 -8.12 0.10
C SER A 111 -1.22 -8.00 -0.98
N HIS A 112 -1.66 -8.09 -2.24
CA HIS A 112 -0.86 -7.84 -3.45
C HIS A 112 -1.74 -7.43 -4.63
N GLU A 113 -1.12 -6.93 -5.69
CA GLU A 113 -1.80 -6.66 -6.97
C GLU A 113 -2.17 -7.99 -7.63
N ALA A 114 -3.43 -8.17 -8.01
CA ALA A 114 -3.89 -9.33 -8.76
C ALA A 114 -3.41 -9.26 -10.21
N PHE A 115 -2.09 -9.27 -10.42
CA PHE A 115 -1.46 -8.93 -11.69
C PHE A 115 -1.33 -10.15 -12.61
N LEU A 116 -0.75 -11.24 -12.10
CA LEU A 116 -0.50 -12.46 -12.87
C LEU A 116 -1.70 -13.40 -12.78
N LEU A 117 -2.71 -13.18 -13.63
CA LEU A 117 -3.98 -13.90 -13.55
C LEU A 117 -3.89 -15.44 -13.52
N PRO A 118 -2.95 -16.12 -14.23
CA PRO A 118 -2.80 -17.57 -14.08
C PRO A 118 -2.42 -18.02 -12.66
N TYR A 119 -1.66 -17.18 -11.93
CA TYR A 119 -1.35 -17.44 -10.53
C TYR A 119 -2.58 -17.24 -9.64
N GLU A 120 -3.30 -16.13 -9.83
CA GLU A 120 -4.51 -15.82 -9.06
C GLU A 120 -5.62 -16.87 -9.27
N GLU A 121 -5.80 -17.32 -10.51
CA GLU A 121 -6.72 -18.42 -10.86
C GLU A 121 -6.32 -19.71 -10.14
N ALA A 122 -5.04 -20.10 -10.18
CA ALA A 122 -4.54 -21.30 -9.49
C ALA A 122 -4.70 -21.23 -7.96
N MET A 123 -4.77 -20.03 -7.41
CA MET A 123 -4.94 -19.76 -5.98
C MET A 123 -6.41 -19.57 -5.56
N THR A 124 -7.33 -19.46 -6.52
CA THR A 124 -8.76 -19.32 -6.28
C THR A 124 -9.39 -20.64 -5.81
N ARG A 125 -10.25 -20.58 -4.80
CA ARG A 125 -10.96 -21.72 -4.21
C ARG A 125 -12.45 -21.43 -4.13
N GLU A 126 -13.24 -22.45 -4.39
CA GLU A 126 -14.67 -22.41 -4.12
C GLU A 126 -14.93 -22.80 -2.67
N TYR A 127 -15.79 -22.04 -2.00
CA TYR A 127 -16.33 -22.36 -0.68
C TYR A 127 -17.79 -21.89 -0.62
N ASN A 128 -18.70 -22.80 -0.30
CA ASN A 128 -20.15 -22.55 -0.23
C ASN A 128 -20.72 -21.84 -1.49
N GLY A 129 -20.34 -22.32 -2.68
CA GLY A 129 -20.82 -21.78 -3.96
C GLY A 129 -20.26 -20.39 -4.31
N LYS A 130 -19.22 -19.94 -3.61
CA LYS A 130 -18.57 -18.63 -3.82
C LYS A 130 -17.08 -18.82 -4.01
N PHE A 131 -16.47 -17.98 -4.84
CA PHE A 131 -15.04 -18.02 -5.11
C PHE A 131 -14.27 -17.02 -4.26
N TYR A 132 -13.15 -17.47 -3.71
CA TYR A 132 -12.21 -16.65 -2.94
C TYR A 132 -10.82 -16.88 -3.51
N ASP A 133 -10.10 -15.82 -3.81
CA ASP A 133 -8.69 -15.93 -4.10
C ASP A 133 -7.91 -16.07 -2.79
N THR A 134 -7.24 -17.21 -2.62
CA THR A 134 -6.48 -17.52 -1.39
C THR A 134 -5.01 -17.13 -1.49
N SER A 135 -4.62 -16.36 -2.51
CA SER A 135 -3.29 -15.74 -2.62
C SER A 135 -3.11 -14.58 -1.62
N GLY A 136 -4.18 -13.85 -1.31
CA GLY A 136 -4.16 -12.70 -0.41
C GLY A 136 -5.54 -12.38 0.17
N HIS A 137 -5.60 -11.73 1.33
CA HIS A 137 -6.87 -11.37 1.96
C HIS A 137 -7.53 -10.19 1.23
N PHE A 138 -6.70 -9.24 0.80
CA PHE A 138 -7.09 -8.06 0.02
C PHE A 138 -6.27 -8.05 -1.27
N LEU A 139 -6.94 -7.90 -2.41
CA LEU A 139 -6.29 -7.82 -3.72
C LEU A 139 -6.61 -6.49 -4.37
N TRP A 140 -5.76 -5.99 -5.26
CA TRP A 140 -6.09 -4.79 -6.04
C TRP A 140 -5.81 -4.94 -7.52
N VAL A 141 -6.51 -4.13 -8.32
CA VAL A 141 -6.18 -3.86 -9.73
C VAL A 141 -5.38 -2.57 -9.83
N GLY A 142 -4.29 -2.62 -10.60
CA GLY A 142 -3.41 -1.50 -10.84
C GLY A 142 -4.02 -0.45 -11.78
N ASP A 143 -3.43 0.74 -11.81
CA ASP A 143 -3.91 1.84 -12.65
C ASP A 143 -3.79 1.54 -14.15
N ARG A 144 -2.92 0.59 -14.52
CA ARG A 144 -2.71 0.12 -15.90
C ARG A 144 -3.54 -1.11 -16.27
N THR A 145 -4.21 -1.73 -15.31
CA THR A 145 -4.93 -3.01 -15.46
C THR A 145 -6.39 -2.93 -15.04
N ARG A 146 -6.92 -1.72 -14.78
CA ARG A 146 -8.30 -1.50 -14.33
C ARG A 146 -9.32 -1.18 -15.43
N GLN A 147 -9.01 -1.49 -16.68
CA GLN A 147 -9.94 -1.26 -17.79
C GLN A 147 -11.16 -2.19 -17.65
N LEU A 148 -12.35 -1.65 -17.84
CA LEU A 148 -13.62 -2.34 -17.57
C LEU A 148 -13.82 -3.62 -18.39
N ASP A 149 -13.31 -3.63 -19.61
CA ASP A 149 -13.41 -4.72 -20.58
C ASP A 149 -12.20 -5.67 -20.54
N HIS A 150 -11.32 -5.53 -19.56
CA HIS A 150 -10.13 -6.36 -19.42
C HIS A 150 -10.29 -7.49 -18.38
N ALA A 151 -9.46 -8.53 -18.53
CA ALA A 151 -9.51 -9.75 -17.74
C ALA A 151 -9.34 -9.53 -16.24
N HIS A 152 -8.59 -8.51 -15.81
CA HIS A 152 -8.39 -8.18 -14.40
C HIS A 152 -9.68 -7.76 -13.69
N ILE A 153 -10.49 -6.91 -14.32
CA ILE A 153 -11.80 -6.51 -13.77
C ILE A 153 -12.75 -7.70 -13.74
N GLN A 154 -12.78 -8.50 -14.82
CA GLN A 154 -13.60 -9.70 -14.89
C GLN A 154 -13.23 -10.73 -13.81
N PHE A 155 -11.94 -10.95 -13.59
CA PHE A 155 -11.45 -11.85 -12.54
C PHE A 155 -11.85 -11.32 -11.15
N CYS A 156 -11.55 -10.05 -10.84
CA CYS A 156 -11.87 -9.46 -9.55
C CYS A 156 -13.38 -9.37 -9.26
N GLN A 157 -14.22 -9.27 -10.30
CA GLN A 157 -15.67 -9.33 -10.17
C GLN A 157 -16.15 -10.71 -9.68
N GLY A 158 -15.46 -11.79 -10.08
CA GLY A 158 -15.84 -13.18 -9.76
C GLY A 158 -15.49 -13.62 -8.34
N ILE A 159 -14.57 -12.95 -7.65
CA ILE A 159 -14.10 -13.32 -6.31
C ILE A 159 -14.74 -12.50 -5.20
N ARG A 160 -14.81 -13.08 -3.99
CA ARG A 160 -15.46 -12.46 -2.83
C ARG A 160 -14.55 -11.55 -2.01
N ASN A 161 -13.23 -11.66 -2.14
CA ASN A 161 -12.24 -10.80 -1.47
C ASN A 161 -12.58 -9.31 -1.60
N PRO A 162 -12.29 -8.45 -0.61
CA PRO A 162 -12.30 -7.01 -0.82
C PRO A 162 -11.29 -6.64 -1.92
N ILE A 163 -11.68 -5.72 -2.81
CA ILE A 163 -10.93 -5.37 -4.01
C ILE A 163 -10.52 -3.90 -3.99
N GLY A 164 -9.22 -3.66 -4.09
CA GLY A 164 -8.62 -2.35 -4.31
C GLY A 164 -8.65 -1.95 -5.78
N VAL A 165 -8.82 -0.67 -6.06
CA VAL A 165 -8.68 -0.10 -7.40
C VAL A 165 -7.75 1.11 -7.30
N LYS A 166 -6.59 1.05 -7.97
CA LYS A 166 -5.69 2.21 -8.04
C LYS A 166 -6.32 3.30 -8.91
N VAL A 167 -6.43 4.51 -8.38
CA VAL A 167 -7.00 5.68 -9.06
C VAL A 167 -5.89 6.68 -9.34
N GLY A 168 -5.38 6.66 -10.57
CA GLY A 168 -4.34 7.58 -11.03
C GLY A 168 -4.85 8.92 -11.57
N PRO A 169 -3.94 9.84 -11.94
CA PRO A 169 -4.28 11.18 -12.41
C PRO A 169 -5.09 11.25 -13.70
N THR A 170 -5.12 10.16 -14.48
CA THR A 170 -5.85 10.05 -15.75
C THR A 170 -7.23 9.42 -15.60
N ALA A 171 -7.59 8.97 -14.39
CA ALA A 171 -8.89 8.36 -14.12
C ALA A 171 -10.02 9.37 -14.33
N LYS A 172 -11.05 8.96 -15.07
CA LYS A 172 -12.27 9.76 -15.24
C LYS A 172 -13.27 9.43 -14.11
N PRO A 173 -13.95 10.41 -13.51
CA PRO A 173 -14.88 10.15 -12.42
C PRO A 173 -15.98 9.12 -12.77
N GLU A 174 -16.52 9.19 -13.99
CA GLU A 174 -17.58 8.30 -14.48
C GLU A 174 -17.08 6.86 -14.64
N GLU A 175 -15.86 6.70 -15.13
CA GLU A 175 -15.19 5.39 -15.26
C GLU A 175 -14.98 4.74 -13.90
N ILE A 176 -14.56 5.51 -12.88
CA ILE A 176 -14.40 5.00 -11.52
C ILE A 176 -15.74 4.55 -10.92
N VAL A 177 -16.82 5.30 -11.17
CA VAL A 177 -18.16 4.90 -10.74
C VAL A 177 -18.56 3.58 -11.39
N GLU A 178 -18.31 3.41 -12.69
CA GLU A 178 -18.63 2.19 -13.42
C GLU A 178 -17.82 1.00 -12.92
N ILE A 179 -16.51 1.16 -12.69
CA ILE A 179 -15.66 0.12 -12.10
C ILE A 179 -16.20 -0.32 -10.74
N CYS A 180 -16.58 0.63 -9.87
CA CYS A 180 -17.17 0.32 -8.57
C CYS A 180 -18.46 -0.50 -8.68
N ARG A 181 -19.34 -0.15 -9.63
CA ARG A 181 -20.60 -0.89 -9.86
C ARG A 181 -20.36 -2.29 -10.39
N THR A 182 -19.37 -2.46 -11.26
CA THR A 182 -18.98 -3.77 -11.80
C THR A 182 -18.43 -4.69 -10.71
N LEU A 183 -17.54 -4.17 -9.85
CA LEU A 183 -16.88 -4.95 -8.80
C LEU A 183 -17.73 -5.13 -7.53
N ASN A 184 -18.74 -4.28 -7.32
CA ASN A 184 -19.61 -4.28 -6.14
C ASN A 184 -21.07 -4.01 -6.53
N PRO A 185 -21.72 -4.91 -7.29
CA PRO A 185 -23.10 -4.72 -7.76
C PRO A 185 -24.11 -4.60 -6.62
N ASP A 186 -23.85 -5.29 -5.50
CA ASP A 186 -24.68 -5.26 -4.29
C ASP A 186 -24.40 -4.04 -3.39
N ASN A 187 -23.45 -3.18 -3.77
CA ASN A 187 -23.02 -2.00 -3.02
C ASN A 187 -22.67 -2.28 -1.55
N ILE A 188 -22.05 -3.43 -1.29
CA ILE A 188 -21.64 -3.88 0.03
C ILE A 188 -20.53 -2.94 0.55
N PRO A 189 -20.69 -2.31 1.72
CA PRO A 189 -19.66 -1.46 2.31
C PRO A 189 -18.34 -2.23 2.49
N GLY A 190 -17.22 -1.65 2.07
CA GLY A 190 -15.90 -2.26 2.22
C GLY A 190 -15.53 -3.31 1.17
N LYS A 191 -16.44 -3.69 0.26
CA LYS A 191 -16.11 -4.60 -0.85
C LYS A 191 -15.16 -3.96 -1.85
N VAL A 192 -15.30 -2.67 -2.15
CA VAL A 192 -14.40 -1.92 -3.02
C VAL A 192 -13.65 -0.86 -2.23
N VAL A 193 -12.35 -0.77 -2.48
CA VAL A 193 -11.43 0.20 -1.89
C VAL A 193 -10.79 1.02 -3.00
N LEU A 194 -11.04 2.33 -3.04
CA LEU A 194 -10.43 3.25 -4.00
C LEU A 194 -9.09 3.75 -3.44
N ILE A 195 -8.00 3.47 -4.15
CA ILE A 195 -6.62 3.77 -3.72
C ILE A 195 -6.07 4.89 -4.60
N THR A 196 -6.19 6.14 -4.15
CA THR A 196 -5.81 7.33 -4.91
C THR A 196 -4.30 7.52 -4.92
N ARG A 197 -3.71 7.75 -6.11
CA ARG A 197 -2.26 7.98 -6.31
C ARG A 197 -2.00 9.14 -7.26
N LEU A 198 -2.44 10.32 -6.84
CA LEU A 198 -2.60 11.49 -7.71
C LEU A 198 -1.34 12.34 -7.81
N GLY A 199 -0.45 12.26 -6.82
CA GLY A 199 0.70 13.14 -6.66
C GLY A 199 0.32 14.43 -5.92
N ALA A 200 1.23 14.90 -5.08
CA ALA A 200 1.05 16.06 -4.20
C ALA A 200 0.62 17.33 -4.95
N ALA A 201 1.14 17.53 -6.16
CA ALA A 201 0.84 18.69 -7.00
C ALA A 201 -0.57 18.68 -7.60
N ARG A 202 -1.26 17.52 -7.62
CA ARG A 202 -2.53 17.34 -8.36
C ARG A 202 -3.68 16.90 -7.47
N ALA A 203 -3.41 16.31 -6.31
CA ALA A 203 -4.41 15.70 -5.44
C ALA A 203 -5.61 16.64 -5.13
N SER A 204 -5.35 17.87 -4.69
CA SER A 204 -6.40 18.86 -4.34
C SER A 204 -7.32 19.21 -5.50
N ARG A 205 -6.83 19.10 -6.75
CA ARG A 205 -7.62 19.41 -7.96
C ARG A 205 -8.35 18.19 -8.49
N LEU A 206 -7.69 17.03 -8.50
CA LEU A 206 -8.18 15.83 -9.18
C LEU A 206 -9.07 14.95 -8.30
N LEU A 207 -8.89 14.98 -6.98
CA LEU A 207 -9.67 14.16 -6.06
C LEU A 207 -11.13 14.59 -5.90
N PRO A 208 -11.47 15.90 -5.74
CA PRO A 208 -12.85 16.30 -5.48
C PRO A 208 -13.88 15.85 -6.54
N PRO A 209 -13.58 15.91 -7.86
CA PRO A 209 -14.50 15.39 -8.88
C PRO A 209 -14.81 13.90 -8.72
N VAL A 210 -13.84 13.07 -8.33
CA VAL A 210 -14.02 11.63 -8.15
C VAL A 210 -14.87 11.34 -6.91
N ILE A 211 -14.62 12.04 -5.79
CA ILE A 211 -15.44 11.93 -4.58
C ILE A 211 -16.89 12.32 -4.88
N LYS A 212 -17.11 13.45 -5.56
CA LYS A 212 -18.47 13.91 -5.89
C LYS A 212 -19.21 12.94 -6.80
N ALA A 213 -18.56 12.40 -7.82
CA ALA A 213 -19.18 11.43 -8.73
C ALA A 213 -19.57 10.14 -8.00
N THR A 214 -18.69 9.60 -7.15
CA THR A 214 -18.97 8.38 -6.38
C THR A 214 -20.07 8.59 -5.34
N GLN A 215 -20.08 9.72 -4.64
CA GLN A 215 -21.18 10.10 -3.73
C GLN A 215 -22.51 10.24 -4.47
N ALA A 216 -22.54 10.97 -5.60
CA ALA A 216 -23.74 11.15 -6.41
C ALA A 216 -24.27 9.82 -6.97
N ALA A 217 -23.38 8.89 -7.27
CA ALA A 217 -23.72 7.54 -7.72
C ALA A 217 -24.12 6.58 -6.59
N GLY A 218 -24.04 7.00 -5.32
CA GLY A 218 -24.36 6.18 -4.15
C GLY A 218 -23.34 5.07 -3.86
N VAL A 219 -22.11 5.18 -4.38
CA VAL A 219 -21.07 4.16 -4.24
C VAL A 219 -20.54 4.12 -2.81
N ARG A 220 -20.56 2.94 -2.18
CA ARG A 220 -20.05 2.70 -0.81
C ARG A 220 -18.65 2.09 -0.82
N ALA A 221 -17.67 2.87 -1.26
CA ALA A 221 -16.26 2.50 -1.25
C ALA A 221 -15.52 2.98 0.00
N VAL A 222 -14.44 2.28 0.36
CA VAL A 222 -13.42 2.78 1.30
C VAL A 222 -12.37 3.56 0.51
N TRP A 223 -11.85 4.65 1.06
CA TRP A 223 -10.83 5.46 0.42
C TRP A 223 -9.47 5.25 1.08
N LEU A 224 -8.44 5.03 0.26
CA LEU A 224 -7.04 5.02 0.69
C LEU A 224 -6.24 6.04 -0.13
N CYS A 225 -5.22 6.61 0.49
CA CYS A 225 -4.19 7.40 -0.17
C CYS A 225 -2.93 6.56 -0.38
N ASP A 226 -2.48 6.43 -1.62
CA ASP A 226 -1.15 5.94 -2.00
C ASP A 226 -0.30 7.15 -2.39
N PRO A 227 0.43 7.76 -1.44
CA PRO A 227 1.27 8.92 -1.71
C PRO A 227 2.57 8.55 -2.43
N MET A 228 2.81 7.27 -2.73
CA MET A 228 4.11 6.82 -3.25
C MET A 228 4.14 6.97 -4.77
N HIS A 229 3.22 6.28 -5.45
CA HIS A 229 3.27 6.08 -6.90
C HIS A 229 2.90 7.32 -7.72
N GLY A 230 2.27 8.33 -7.10
CA GLY A 230 1.95 9.61 -7.72
C GLY A 230 3.12 10.60 -7.72
N ASN A 231 4.12 10.37 -6.85
CA ASN A 231 5.24 11.28 -6.56
C ASN A 231 6.60 10.73 -7.01
N THR A 232 6.63 9.65 -7.79
CA THR A 232 7.88 9.16 -8.40
C THR A 232 8.36 10.14 -9.47
N GLN A 233 9.56 10.68 -9.27
CA GLN A 233 10.31 11.46 -10.24
C GLN A 233 11.39 10.58 -10.87
N VAL A 234 11.70 10.80 -12.15
CA VAL A 234 12.76 10.08 -12.86
C VAL A 234 13.84 11.10 -13.24
N THR A 235 15.07 10.88 -12.79
CA THR A 235 16.21 11.75 -13.14
C THR A 235 16.60 11.58 -14.61
N PRO A 236 17.39 12.51 -15.20
CA PRO A 236 17.90 12.35 -16.57
C PRO A 236 18.66 11.04 -16.80
N GLU A 237 19.27 10.48 -15.76
CA GLU A 237 19.99 9.20 -15.77
C GLU A 237 19.05 7.98 -15.65
N GLY A 238 17.73 8.19 -15.59
CA GLY A 238 16.72 7.13 -15.48
C GLY A 238 16.48 6.64 -14.05
N LYS A 239 17.09 7.25 -13.03
CA LYS A 239 16.92 6.83 -11.63
C LYS A 239 15.61 7.36 -11.06
N LYS A 240 14.86 6.49 -10.39
CA LYS A 240 13.62 6.88 -9.71
C LYS A 240 13.95 7.49 -8.34
N ARG A 241 13.26 8.57 -8.01
CA ARG A 241 13.34 9.23 -6.70
C ARG A 241 11.93 9.55 -6.21
N ARG A 242 11.75 9.50 -4.90
CA ARG A 242 10.55 9.97 -4.21
C ARG A 242 10.98 10.87 -3.06
N CYS A 243 10.35 12.03 -2.97
CA CYS A 243 10.62 13.01 -1.93
C CYS A 243 9.64 12.81 -0.77
N PHE A 244 10.14 12.67 0.45
CA PHE A 244 9.34 12.48 1.65
C PHE A 244 8.29 13.57 1.84
N THR A 245 8.68 14.84 1.66
CA THR A 245 7.78 15.98 1.87
C THR A 245 6.64 16.03 0.86
N ASP A 246 6.88 15.65 -0.39
CA ASP A 246 5.83 15.50 -1.40
C ASP A 246 4.85 14.38 -1.01
N MET A 247 5.36 13.22 -0.58
CA MET A 247 4.52 12.09 -0.16
C MET A 247 3.65 12.47 1.04
N LEU A 248 4.23 13.08 2.08
CA LEU A 248 3.49 13.56 3.25
C LEU A 248 2.44 14.59 2.84
N LYS A 249 2.80 15.56 2.00
CA LYS A 249 1.88 16.57 1.49
C LYS A 249 0.67 15.97 0.76
N GLU A 250 0.87 14.92 -0.04
CA GLU A 250 -0.24 14.23 -0.70
C GLU A 250 -1.22 13.61 0.32
N VAL A 251 -0.71 12.97 1.38
CA VAL A 251 -1.55 12.41 2.45
C VAL A 251 -2.38 13.51 3.12
N LEU A 252 -1.73 14.59 3.55
CA LEU A 252 -2.38 15.70 4.26
C LEU A 252 -3.44 16.39 3.38
N VAL A 253 -3.11 16.66 2.11
CA VAL A 253 -4.05 17.27 1.16
C VAL A 253 -5.23 16.34 0.86
N THR A 254 -4.98 15.04 0.74
CA THR A 254 -6.03 14.05 0.50
C THR A 254 -7.00 14.00 1.68
N PHE A 255 -6.48 13.99 2.91
CA PHE A 255 -7.29 14.06 4.12
C PHE A 255 -8.15 15.33 4.19
N ASP A 256 -7.53 16.51 4.01
CA ASP A 256 -8.24 17.79 4.02
C ASP A 256 -9.32 17.86 2.93
N THR A 257 -9.03 17.30 1.75
CA THR A 257 -10.00 17.22 0.64
C THR A 257 -11.20 16.34 1.00
N HIS A 258 -10.96 15.20 1.67
CA HIS A 258 -12.04 14.35 2.13
C HIS A 258 -12.96 15.08 3.12
N LEU A 259 -12.39 15.80 4.10
CA LEU A 259 -13.16 16.63 5.03
C LEU A 259 -14.00 17.69 4.30
N GLN A 260 -13.40 18.43 3.36
CA GLN A 260 -14.09 19.45 2.57
C GLN A 260 -15.24 18.87 1.72
N CYS A 261 -15.09 17.65 1.24
CA CYS A 261 -16.11 16.94 0.47
C CYS A 261 -17.09 16.13 1.35
N GLN A 262 -17.05 16.29 2.67
CA GLN A 262 -17.89 15.54 3.63
C GLN A 262 -17.80 14.03 3.40
N SER A 263 -16.58 13.54 3.23
CA SER A 263 -16.24 12.14 3.00
C SER A 263 -15.11 11.74 3.93
N HIS A 264 -14.74 10.46 3.94
CA HIS A 264 -13.78 9.93 4.90
C HIS A 264 -12.61 9.24 4.20
N LEU A 265 -11.38 9.65 4.56
CA LEU A 265 -10.16 8.93 4.20
C LEU A 265 -9.98 7.74 5.16
N GLY A 266 -10.13 6.52 4.65
CA GLY A 266 -10.06 5.29 5.45
C GLY A 266 -8.64 4.83 5.83
N GLY A 267 -7.61 5.37 5.20
CA GLY A 267 -6.22 5.02 5.51
C GLY A 267 -5.21 5.38 4.41
N VAL A 268 -4.00 4.84 4.57
CA VAL A 268 -2.86 5.06 3.66
C VAL A 268 -2.30 3.72 3.17
N HIS A 269 -1.77 3.71 1.95
CA HIS A 269 -1.14 2.55 1.31
C HIS A 269 0.32 2.93 0.98
N LEU A 270 1.27 2.39 1.75
CA LEU A 270 2.68 2.76 1.67
C LEU A 270 3.55 1.61 1.17
N GLU A 271 4.69 1.96 0.57
CA GLU A 271 5.79 1.04 0.30
C GLU A 271 6.90 1.34 1.30
N LEU A 272 7.17 0.40 2.21
CA LEU A 272 8.15 0.59 3.27
C LEU A 272 9.00 -0.67 3.48
N THR A 273 10.13 -0.49 4.14
CA THR A 273 11.01 -1.57 4.60
C THR A 273 11.51 -1.30 6.01
N GLY A 274 11.72 -2.35 6.79
CA GLY A 274 12.41 -2.28 8.08
C GLY A 274 13.93 -2.24 7.94
N GLU A 275 14.45 -2.34 6.72
CA GLU A 275 15.88 -2.24 6.43
C GLU A 275 16.34 -0.78 6.53
N HIS A 276 17.61 -0.59 6.92
CA HIS A 276 18.24 0.71 6.98
C HIS A 276 18.71 1.15 5.58
N VAL A 277 17.77 1.65 4.79
CA VAL A 277 17.99 2.09 3.40
C VAL A 277 17.71 3.59 3.22
N PHE A 278 18.32 4.19 2.20
CA PHE A 278 18.13 5.60 1.83
C PHE A 278 17.64 5.69 0.38
N GLU A 279 16.50 5.07 0.12
CA GLU A 279 15.89 5.03 -1.22
C GLU A 279 15.07 6.32 -1.49
N CYS A 280 14.30 6.79 -0.51
CA CYS A 280 13.58 8.07 -0.56
C CYS A 280 14.45 9.23 -0.05
N ILE A 281 14.33 10.41 -0.66
CA ILE A 281 15.04 11.62 -0.25
C ILE A 281 14.22 12.44 0.74
N GLU A 282 14.90 13.27 1.54
CA GLU A 282 14.32 14.08 2.63
C GLU A 282 13.79 13.25 3.83
N GLY A 283 13.28 13.93 4.85
CA GLY A 283 12.89 13.35 6.15
C GLY A 283 13.93 13.61 7.26
N SER A 284 13.56 13.31 8.50
CA SER A 284 14.34 13.55 9.72
C SER A 284 15.75 12.94 9.71
N GLU A 285 15.97 11.87 8.94
CA GLU A 285 17.29 11.26 8.73
C GLU A 285 17.84 11.43 7.32
N SER A 286 17.47 12.50 6.62
CA SER A 286 18.07 12.82 5.32
C SER A 286 19.53 13.24 5.47
N HIS A 287 20.43 12.27 5.60
CA HIS A 287 21.86 12.49 5.57
C HIS A 287 22.30 12.66 4.12
N GLY A 288 22.21 13.91 3.63
CA GLY A 288 22.86 14.36 2.40
C GLY A 288 24.38 14.56 2.56
N GLY A 289 25.05 13.70 3.34
CA GLY A 289 26.49 13.73 3.53
C GLY A 289 27.19 13.02 2.37
N ALA A 290 28.17 13.67 1.74
CA ALA A 290 29.02 13.06 0.73
C ALA A 290 29.75 11.84 1.30
N GLY A 291 29.27 10.63 1.04
CA GLY A 291 29.94 9.39 1.46
C GLY A 291 29.06 8.15 1.67
N GLU A 292 27.75 8.29 1.81
CA GLU A 292 26.87 7.13 2.03
C GLU A 292 26.29 6.60 0.72
N GLU A 293 26.49 5.31 0.43
CA GLU A 293 26.00 4.66 -0.78
C GLU A 293 24.46 4.69 -0.79
N THR A 294 23.88 5.48 -1.69
CA THR A 294 22.44 5.42 -1.98
C THR A 294 22.13 4.02 -2.50
N PHE A 295 21.47 3.20 -1.68
CA PHE A 295 20.97 1.90 -2.11
C PHE A 295 19.99 2.09 -3.26
N GLU A 296 20.29 1.46 -4.39
CA GLU A 296 19.42 1.50 -5.56
C GLU A 296 18.29 0.48 -5.36
N ALA A 297 17.07 0.98 -5.19
CA ALA A 297 15.89 0.13 -5.06
C ALA A 297 15.74 -0.74 -6.32
N PHE A 298 15.40 -2.02 -6.15
CA PHE A 298 15.21 -2.95 -7.27
C PHE A 298 14.06 -2.52 -8.21
N CYS A 299 13.02 -1.89 -7.67
CA CYS A 299 11.86 -1.41 -8.42
C CYS A 299 11.62 0.09 -8.24
N ASP A 300 11.07 0.46 -7.08
CA ASP A 300 10.65 1.82 -6.71
C ASP A 300 11.18 2.15 -5.29
N PRO A 301 11.51 3.42 -5.01
CA PRO A 301 12.03 3.81 -3.69
C PRO A 301 11.04 3.62 -2.55
N ARG A 302 11.43 2.91 -1.49
CA ARG A 302 10.64 2.62 -0.29
C ARG A 302 10.96 3.59 0.85
N LEU A 303 9.99 3.83 1.73
CA LEU A 303 10.25 4.49 3.02
C LEU A 303 11.08 3.55 3.90
N ASN A 304 12.10 4.08 4.54
CA ASN A 304 12.77 3.38 5.63
C ASN A 304 11.95 3.44 6.93
N TYR A 305 12.41 2.76 7.97
CA TYR A 305 11.74 2.72 9.27
C TYR A 305 11.48 4.12 9.85
N THR A 306 12.50 4.99 9.85
CA THR A 306 12.41 6.34 10.43
C THR A 306 11.41 7.21 9.66
N GLN A 307 11.50 7.23 8.33
CA GLN A 307 10.56 7.96 7.47
C GLN A 307 9.12 7.43 7.60
N ALA A 308 8.94 6.11 7.73
CA ALA A 308 7.61 5.52 7.92
C ALA A 308 6.98 5.93 9.26
N LEU A 309 7.76 5.99 10.34
CA LEU A 309 7.30 6.51 11.63
C LEU A 309 6.99 8.00 11.55
N GLU A 310 7.88 8.80 10.93
CA GLU A 310 7.67 10.23 10.75
C GLU A 310 6.36 10.52 10.00
N MET A 311 6.09 9.80 8.91
CA MET A 311 4.81 9.86 8.18
C MET A 311 3.61 9.61 9.10
N ALA A 312 3.69 8.58 9.96
CA ALA A 312 2.61 8.23 10.87
C ALA A 312 2.39 9.32 11.93
N PHE A 313 3.47 9.86 12.51
CA PHE A 313 3.39 10.93 13.52
C PHE A 313 2.84 12.23 12.95
N GLU A 314 3.35 12.68 11.80
CA GLU A 314 2.89 13.91 11.15
C GLU A 314 1.42 13.79 10.74
N PHE A 315 1.02 12.65 10.19
CA PHE A 315 -0.38 12.43 9.82
C PHE A 315 -1.30 12.38 11.05
N ALA A 316 -0.90 11.69 12.13
CA ALA A 316 -1.67 11.63 13.37
C ALA A 316 -1.84 13.02 14.01
N GLN A 317 -0.77 13.83 14.05
CA GLN A 317 -0.83 15.20 14.54
C GLN A 317 -1.77 16.06 13.70
N HIS A 318 -1.71 15.93 12.37
CA HIS A 318 -2.60 16.65 11.47
C HIS A 318 -4.08 16.30 11.72
N ILE A 319 -4.41 15.01 11.86
CA ILE A 319 -5.77 14.57 12.20
C ILE A 319 -6.24 15.18 13.52
N GLN A 320 -5.42 15.12 14.58
CA GLN A 320 -5.78 15.69 15.89
C GLN A 320 -6.03 17.19 15.80
N SER A 321 -5.17 17.92 15.10
CA SER A 321 -5.32 19.38 14.94
C SER A 321 -6.63 19.78 14.26
N LYS A 322 -7.08 19.02 13.26
CA LYS A 322 -8.32 19.28 12.52
C LYS A 322 -9.56 18.91 13.34
N SER A 323 -9.49 17.83 14.12
CA SER A 323 -10.57 17.44 15.04
C SER A 323 -10.81 18.51 16.10
N SER A 324 -9.75 19.00 16.77
CA SER A 324 -9.88 20.06 17.78
C SER A 324 -10.43 21.37 17.20
N GLN A 325 -9.96 21.78 16.02
CA GLN A 325 -10.50 22.97 15.33
C GLN A 325 -11.99 22.84 15.00
N THR A 326 -12.44 21.65 14.62
CA THR A 326 -13.86 21.39 14.30
C THR A 326 -14.72 21.47 15.55
N GLU A 327 -14.25 20.90 16.67
CA GLU A 327 -14.95 20.98 17.97
C GLU A 327 -15.04 22.42 18.49
N ASP A 328 -13.98 23.20 18.36
CA ASP A 328 -13.96 24.61 18.78
C ASP A 328 -14.93 25.47 17.95
N LEU A 329 -14.96 25.27 16.62
CA LEU A 329 -15.92 25.96 15.73
C LEU A 329 -17.38 25.61 16.06
N ASP A 330 -17.66 24.33 16.29
CA ASP A 330 -19.00 23.87 16.69
C ASP A 330 -19.42 24.43 18.05
N ARG A 331 -18.48 24.51 19.00
CA ARG A 331 -18.72 25.10 20.32
C ARG A 331 -19.03 26.59 20.22
N SER A 332 -18.26 27.35 19.43
CA SER A 332 -18.52 28.77 19.18
C SER A 332 -19.87 29.00 18.47
N ALA A 333 -20.24 28.14 17.52
CA ALA A 333 -21.51 28.24 16.80
C ALA A 333 -22.75 27.88 17.65
N ARG A 334 -22.58 27.09 18.72
CA ARG A 334 -23.63 26.81 19.72
C ARG A 334 -23.79 27.97 20.70
N VAL A 335 -22.69 28.49 21.23
CA VAL A 335 -22.72 29.65 22.15
C VAL A 335 -23.32 30.89 21.48
N GLY A 336 -23.06 31.12 20.19
CA GLY A 336 -23.67 32.21 19.43
C GLY A 336 -25.18 32.05 19.13
N ARG A 337 -25.72 30.83 19.20
CA ARG A 337 -27.15 30.55 19.03
C ARG A 337 -27.94 30.67 20.33
N ASP A 338 -27.32 30.38 21.47
CA ASP A 338 -27.93 30.54 22.79
C ASP A 338 -27.91 32.00 23.30
N ALA A 339 -27.18 32.89 22.61
CA ALA A 339 -27.04 34.30 22.94
C ALA A 339 -27.98 35.24 22.14
N ASN A 340 -28.87 34.70 21.31
CA ASN A 340 -29.88 35.41 20.50
C ASN A 340 -31.29 34.91 20.85
#